data_AF-A0A1Y5FC72-F1
#
_entry.id   AF-A0A1Y5FC72-F1
#
_cell.length_a   1.000
_cell.length_b   1.000
_cell.length_c   1.000
_cell.angle_alpha   90.00
_cell.angle_beta   90.00
_cell.angle_gamma   90.00
#
_symmetry.space_group_name_H-M   'P 1'
#
loop_
_entity.id
_entity.type
_entity.pdbx_description
1 polymer ?
#
loop_
_entity_poly.entity_id
_entity_poly.type
_entity_poly.pdbx_seq_one_letter_code
_entity_poly.pdbx_strand_id
1 'polypeptide(L)'
;MSMIKSNVLKLSDWKEFQEEKSLMKYLRVLNFHDLMTEAEQALKELNSNPINKEITLKSKSILKEFSNRLKADRDGFAGTLSVISDSIEDKFGKLKELL
;
A
#
# COMPACT_ATOMS: atom_id res chain seq x y z
N MET A 1 -14.34 -10.73 34.88
CA MET A 1 -14.72 -10.95 33.47
C MET A 1 -13.44 -11.09 32.66
N SER A 2 -13.05 -12.31 32.27
CA SER A 2 -11.83 -12.57 31.49
C SER A 2 -12.13 -12.39 30.00
N MET A 3 -11.49 -11.42 29.34
CA MET A 3 -11.53 -11.29 27.88
C MET A 3 -10.75 -12.46 27.26
N ILE A 4 -11.47 -13.43 26.70
CA ILE A 4 -10.90 -14.45 25.82
C ILE A 4 -10.41 -13.72 24.57
N LYS A 5 -9.11 -13.40 24.50
CA LYS A 5 -8.46 -13.00 23.25
C LYS A 5 -8.52 -14.22 22.32
N SER A 6 -9.46 -14.23 21.38
CA SER A 6 -9.51 -15.25 20.34
C SER A 6 -8.25 -15.13 19.48
N ASN A 7 -7.34 -16.09 19.63
CA ASN A 7 -6.10 -16.20 18.84
C ASN A 7 -6.36 -16.67 17.38
N VAL A 8 -7.57 -16.42 16.87
CA VAL A 8 -8.06 -16.95 15.61
C VAL A 8 -8.28 -15.78 14.66
N LEU A 9 -7.49 -15.73 13.59
CA LEU A 9 -7.68 -14.81 12.47
C LEU A 9 -8.83 -15.30 11.60
N LYS A 10 -9.66 -14.38 11.10
CA LYS A 10 -10.63 -14.73 10.05
C LYS A 10 -9.87 -15.12 8.79
N LEU A 11 -10.40 -16.11 8.07
CA LEU A 11 -9.78 -16.60 6.85
C LEU A 11 -9.65 -15.50 5.78
N SER A 12 -10.62 -14.59 5.71
CA SER A 12 -10.57 -13.39 4.86
C SER A 12 -9.34 -12.54 5.14
N ASP A 13 -9.08 -12.26 6.42
CA ASP A 13 -8.02 -11.36 6.86
C ASP A 13 -6.65 -12.00 6.61
N TRP A 14 -6.55 -13.32 6.80
CA TRP A 14 -5.34 -14.07 6.45
C TRP A 14 -5.07 -14.06 4.94
N LYS A 15 -6.11 -14.20 4.11
CA LYS A 15 -5.97 -14.19 2.65
C LYS A 15 -5.50 -12.83 2.15
N GLU A 16 -6.11 -11.75 2.64
CA GLU A 16 -5.68 -10.37 2.34
C GLU A 16 -4.22 -10.12 2.75
N PHE A 17 -3.82 -10.62 3.92
CA PHE A 17 -2.43 -10.53 4.36
C PHE A 17 -1.46 -11.28 3.44
N GLN A 18 -1.83 -12.45 2.92
CA GLN A 18 -1.00 -13.18 1.96
C GLN A 18 -0.93 -12.48 0.60
N GLU A 19 -2.03 -11.86 0.16
CA GLU A 19 -2.09 -11.06 -1.07
C GLU A 19 -1.16 -9.85 -0.97
N GLU A 20 -1.25 -9.06 0.12
CA GLU A 20 -0.32 -7.94 0.36
C GLU A 20 1.13 -8.41 0.40
N LYS A 21 1.42 -9.50 1.12
CA LYS A 21 2.78 -10.03 1.25
C LYS A 21 3.36 -10.48 -0.10
N SER A 22 2.56 -11.12 -0.93
CA SER A 22 2.99 -11.60 -2.25
C SER A 22 3.24 -10.42 -3.19
N LEU A 23 2.36 -9.42 -3.16
CA LEU A 23 2.51 -8.20 -3.94
C LEU A 23 3.75 -7.39 -3.53
N MET A 24 4.00 -7.24 -2.24
CA MET A 24 5.22 -6.58 -1.74
C MET A 24 6.50 -7.31 -2.13
N LYS A 25 6.50 -8.66 -2.20
CA LYS A 25 7.65 -9.42 -2.71
C LYS A 25 7.91 -9.15 -4.18
N TYR A 26 6.85 -9.09 -5.00
CA TYR A 26 6.94 -8.73 -6.41
C TYR A 26 7.53 -7.33 -6.57
N LEU A 27 6.95 -6.32 -5.92
CA LEU A 27 7.40 -4.93 -6.05
C LEU A 27 8.85 -4.74 -5.58
N ARG A 28 9.30 -5.49 -4.57
CA ARG A 28 10.67 -5.43 -4.09
C ARG A 28 11.71 -5.88 -5.12
N VAL A 29 11.39 -6.84 -5.99
CA VAL A 29 12.35 -7.34 -6.99
C VAL A 29 12.43 -6.45 -8.23
N LEU A 30 11.46 -5.55 -8.43
CA LEU A 30 11.48 -4.60 -9.54
C LEU A 30 12.62 -3.60 -9.43
N ASN A 31 13.22 -3.20 -10.54
CA ASN A 31 14.09 -2.02 -10.54
C ASN A 31 13.24 -0.73 -10.42
N PHE A 32 13.89 0.44 -10.26
CA PHE A 32 13.14 1.69 -10.06
C PHE A 32 12.27 2.08 -11.26
N HIS A 33 12.73 1.83 -12.49
CA HIS A 33 11.96 2.12 -13.69
C HIS A 33 10.71 1.26 -13.79
N ASP A 34 10.84 -0.05 -13.57
CA ASP A 34 9.71 -0.98 -13.59
C ASP A 34 8.69 -0.64 -12.50
N LEU A 35 9.16 -0.24 -11.30
CA LEU A 35 8.29 0.23 -10.22
C LEU A 35 7.54 1.52 -10.60
N MET A 36 8.18 2.43 -11.33
CA MET A 36 7.52 3.63 -11.87
C MET A 36 6.47 3.27 -12.93
N THR A 37 6.77 2.33 -13.83
CA THR A 37 5.79 1.85 -14.81
C THR A 37 4.56 1.24 -14.13
N GLU A 38 4.75 0.42 -13.09
CA GLU A 38 3.65 -0.12 -12.29
C GLU A 38 2.82 0.97 -11.60
N ALA A 39 3.48 2.04 -11.13
CA ALA A 39 2.81 3.18 -10.52
C ALA A 39 1.95 3.94 -11.53
N GLU A 40 2.46 4.19 -12.73
CA GLU A 40 1.71 4.84 -13.80
C GLU A 40 0.49 4.03 -14.23
N GLN A 41 0.63 2.70 -14.31
CA GLN A 41 -0.48 1.80 -14.61
C GLN A 41 -1.53 1.83 -13.50
N ALA A 42 -1.13 1.70 -12.24
CA ALA A 42 -2.03 1.79 -11.10
C ALA A 42 -2.76 3.15 -11.04
N LEU A 43 -2.08 4.25 -11.37
CA LEU A 43 -2.68 5.58 -11.45
C LEU A 43 -3.71 5.69 -12.58
N LYS A 44 -3.41 5.14 -13.77
CA LYS A 44 -4.37 5.08 -14.88
C LYS A 44 -5.61 4.28 -14.49
N GLU A 45 -5.42 3.14 -13.83
CA GLU A 45 -6.51 2.28 -13.37
C GLU A 45 -7.38 2.97 -12.30
N LEU A 46 -6.77 3.67 -11.33
CA LEU A 46 -7.48 4.47 -10.32
C LEU A 46 -8.33 5.58 -10.95
N ASN A 47 -7.84 6.20 -12.01
CA ASN A 47 -8.54 7.32 -12.67
C ASN A 47 -9.62 6.85 -13.66
N SER A 48 -9.52 5.63 -14.18
CA SER A 48 -10.39 5.13 -15.24
C SER A 48 -11.52 4.24 -14.74
N ASN A 49 -11.36 3.61 -13.57
CA ASN A 49 -12.30 2.65 -13.01
C ASN A 49 -12.81 3.08 -11.63
N PRO A 50 -14.00 2.60 -11.21
CA PRO A 50 -14.43 2.73 -9.83
C PRO A 50 -13.37 2.17 -8.88
N ILE A 51 -13.12 2.87 -7.77
CA ILE A 51 -12.17 2.44 -6.75
C ILE A 51 -12.55 1.03 -6.30
N ASN A 52 -11.63 0.09 -6.51
CA ASN A 52 -11.78 -1.28 -6.04
C ASN A 52 -10.62 -1.66 -5.11
N LYS A 53 -10.82 -2.74 -4.37
CA LYS A 53 -9.90 -3.20 -3.32
C LYS A 53 -8.53 -3.59 -3.86
N GLU A 54 -8.49 -4.19 -5.04
CA GLU A 54 -7.25 -4.68 -5.66
C GLU A 54 -6.36 -3.53 -6.12
N ILE A 55 -6.92 -2.58 -6.89
CA ILE A 55 -6.22 -1.37 -7.35
C ILE A 55 -5.76 -0.54 -6.16
N THR A 56 -6.59 -0.45 -5.12
CA THR A 56 -6.25 0.20 -3.85
C THR A 56 -5.03 -0.46 -3.18
N LEU A 57 -5.05 -1.79 -3.03
CA LEU A 57 -3.97 -2.55 -2.43
C LEU A 57 -2.68 -2.43 -3.22
N LYS A 58 -2.77 -2.48 -4.56
CA LYS A 58 -1.65 -2.30 -5.49
C LYS A 58 -1.03 -0.92 -5.35
N SER A 59 -1.83 0.13 -5.42
CA SER A 59 -1.38 1.52 -5.29
C SER A 59 -0.68 1.76 -3.95
N LYS A 60 -1.28 1.28 -2.85
CA LYS A 60 -0.68 1.39 -1.51
C LYS A 60 0.67 0.67 -1.41
N SER A 61 0.74 -0.55 -1.96
CA SER A 61 1.96 -1.37 -1.90
C SER A 61 3.10 -0.73 -2.70
N ILE A 62 2.79 -0.13 -3.86
CA ILE A 62 3.76 0.61 -4.68
C ILE A 62 4.32 1.82 -3.91
N LEU A 63 3.45 2.63 -3.30
CA LEU A 63 3.86 3.80 -2.50
C LEU A 63 4.73 3.42 -1.29
N LYS A 64 4.38 2.31 -0.64
CA LYS A 64 5.16 1.75 0.47
C LYS A 64 6.56 1.35 0.02
N GLU A 65 6.68 0.74 -1.15
CA GLU A 65 8.00 0.35 -1.70
C GLU A 65 8.83 1.57 -2.12
N PHE A 66 8.24 2.58 -2.77
CA PHE A 66 8.92 3.85 -3.03
C PHE A 66 9.42 4.49 -1.73
N SER A 67 8.55 4.56 -0.72
CA SER A 67 8.91 5.09 0.59
C SER A 67 10.06 4.30 1.23
N ASN A 68 10.09 2.97 1.09
CA ASN A 68 11.17 2.14 1.63
C ASN A 68 12.50 2.44 0.94
N ARG A 69 12.52 2.48 -0.40
CA ARG A 69 13.74 2.74 -1.19
C ARG A 69 14.28 4.14 -0.93
N LEU A 70 13.39 5.12 -0.84
CA LEU A 70 13.76 6.51 -0.66
C LEU A 70 14.12 6.84 0.80
N LYS A 71 13.66 6.04 1.77
CA LYS A 71 14.20 6.09 3.15
C LYS A 71 15.59 5.45 3.26
N ALA A 72 15.93 4.52 2.38
CA ALA A 72 17.27 3.94 2.28
C ALA A 72 18.25 4.94 1.64
N ASP A 73 17.80 5.70 0.63
CA ASP A 73 18.51 6.86 0.08
C ASP A 73 18.31 8.11 0.97
N ARG A 74 19.03 8.17 2.09
CA ARG A 74 18.90 9.23 3.11
C ARG A 74 19.30 10.65 2.69
N ASP A 75 19.65 10.89 1.43
CA ASP A 75 20.03 12.21 0.94
C ASP A 75 18.88 12.87 0.15
N GLY A 76 18.02 13.59 0.87
CA GLY A 76 17.19 14.68 0.32
C GLY A 76 15.73 14.38 -0.04
N PHE A 77 15.39 13.17 -0.51
CA PHE A 77 14.05 12.92 -1.10
C PHE A 77 13.01 12.30 -0.14
N ALA A 78 13.45 11.76 1.00
CA ALA A 78 12.60 11.05 1.96
C ALA A 78 11.53 11.95 2.64
N GLY A 79 11.82 13.24 2.81
CA GLY A 79 10.94 14.18 3.52
C GLY A 79 9.65 14.49 2.77
N THR A 80 9.74 14.79 1.47
CA THR A 80 8.58 15.15 0.63
C THR A 80 7.63 13.96 0.45
N LEU A 81 8.15 12.75 0.37
CA LEU A 81 7.31 11.56 0.21
C LEU A 81 6.73 11.01 1.50
N SER A 82 7.33 11.27 2.66
CA SER A 82 6.64 11.01 3.94
C SER A 82 5.35 11.81 3.99
N VAL A 83 5.38 13.10 3.61
CA VAL A 83 4.19 13.95 3.56
C VAL A 83 3.13 13.41 2.58
N ILE A 84 3.56 12.89 1.42
CA ILE A 84 2.64 12.27 0.45
C ILE A 84 2.06 10.96 1.00
N SER A 85 2.88 10.11 1.61
CA SER A 85 2.45 8.86 2.24
C SER A 85 1.45 9.12 3.37
N ASP A 86 1.75 10.08 4.24
CA ASP A 86 0.91 10.46 5.38
C ASP A 86 -0.42 11.05 4.89
N SER A 87 -0.40 11.86 3.83
CA SER A 87 -1.62 12.40 3.21
C SER A 87 -2.49 11.32 2.58
N ILE A 88 -1.88 10.27 2.00
CA ILE A 88 -2.59 9.13 1.45
C ILE A 88 -3.20 8.28 2.58
N GLU A 89 -2.45 8.02 3.65
CA GLU A 89 -2.97 7.31 4.82
C GLU A 89 -4.12 8.05 5.50
N ASP A 90 -4.05 9.38 5.64
CA ASP A 90 -5.13 10.22 6.17
C ASP A 90 -6.40 10.15 5.30
N LYS A 91 -6.25 10.25 3.97
CA LYS A 91 -7.39 10.10 3.05
C LYS A 91 -8.01 8.70 3.10
N PHE A 92 -7.20 7.66 3.28
CA PHE A 92 -7.70 6.30 3.47
C PHE A 92 -8.37 6.08 4.83
N GLY A 93 -7.87 6.71 5.90
CA GLY A 93 -8.50 6.69 7.21
C GLY A 93 -9.92 7.23 7.16
N LYS A 94 -10.10 8.38 6.50
CA LYS A 94 -11.43 8.98 6.27
C LYS A 94 -12.36 8.10 5.45
N LEU A 95 -11.84 7.37 4.46
CA LEU A 95 -12.60 6.40 3.67
C LEU A 95 -13.09 5.20 4.50
N LYS A 96 -12.34 4.78 5.54
CA LYS A 96 -12.77 3.74 6.48
C LYS A 96 -13.85 4.21 7.46
N GLU A 97 -13.95 5.51 7.74
CA GLU A 97 -14.98 6.07 8.62
C GLU A 97 -16.33 6.29 7.91
N LEU A 98 -16.33 6.29 6.58
CA LEU A 98 -17.51 6.47 5.74
C LEU A 98 -18.16 5.15 5.26
N LEU A 99 -17.55 4.00 5.57
CA LEU A 99 -18.04 2.65 5.28
C LEU A 99 -18.41 1.92 6.57
#